data_AF-A0A3N9P7X1-F1
#
_entry.id   AF-A0A3N9P7X1-F1
#
_cell.length_a   1.000
_cell.length_b   1.000
_cell.length_c   1.000
_cell.angle_alpha   90.00
_cell.angle_beta   90.00
_cell.angle_gamma   90.00
#
_symmetry.space_group_name_H-M   'P 1'
#
loop_
_entity.id
_entity.type
_entity.pdbx_description
1 polymer ?
#
loop_
_entity_poly.entity_id
_entity_poly.type
_entity_poly.pdbx_seq_one_letter_code
_entity_poly.pdbx_strand_id
1 'polypeptide(L)'
;MKKESRNIVGVQVSDSANGTLKKEFRENEIMSIEMWKPKKNYSVPIFYTRSGNFTVLTTLEECGCAFSAFVSLDTWNLVNLKKGERLETGSYGGRLYFQNSSIHTGVNLKSMGMWDDLVSKAKEAEKDDRDILVNRIKGSGRLDQGQFIKASEIFYVDTWEPKRNYHVPRFYTEEGCFTAGLTFQSCKEAFPHFFPAYNGSLVNIDWVERIEEKIYGDTLIFKDSEHKTGIARNKVKYLNSIFKQ
;
A
#
# COMPACT_ATOMS: atom_id res chain seq x y z
N MET A 1 -1.16 -12.37 -23.81
CA MET A 1 -1.97 -12.55 -22.58
C MET A 1 -2.12 -11.20 -21.90
N LYS A 2 -3.34 -10.66 -21.77
CA LYS A 2 -3.56 -9.50 -20.89
C LYS A 2 -3.28 -9.97 -19.46
N LYS A 3 -2.25 -9.43 -18.82
CA LYS A 3 -1.98 -9.67 -17.40
C LYS A 3 -3.21 -9.18 -16.63
N GLU A 4 -3.80 -10.01 -15.77
CA GLU A 4 -4.89 -9.55 -14.91
C GLU A 4 -4.41 -8.35 -14.09
N SER A 5 -5.25 -7.30 -14.06
CA SER A 5 -4.96 -6.08 -13.34
C SER A 5 -5.02 -6.35 -11.83
N ARG A 6 -3.97 -5.96 -11.10
CA ARG A 6 -3.94 -6.10 -9.63
C ARG A 6 -5.03 -5.25 -8.99
N ASN A 7 -5.69 -5.78 -7.96
CA ASN A 7 -6.52 -4.99 -7.05
C ASN A 7 -5.65 -4.59 -5.86
N ILE A 8 -5.35 -3.29 -5.74
CA ILE A 8 -4.34 -2.75 -4.85
C ILE A 8 -5.00 -2.07 -3.66
N VAL A 9 -4.50 -2.34 -2.46
CA VAL A 9 -4.93 -1.67 -1.23
C VAL A 9 -4.41 -0.23 -1.21
N GLY A 10 -5.28 0.72 -0.89
CA GLY A 10 -4.91 2.13 -0.74
C GLY A 10 -5.95 2.93 0.03
N VAL A 11 -5.57 4.11 0.48
CA VAL A 11 -6.46 5.06 1.18
C VAL A 11 -6.80 6.19 0.24
N GLN A 12 -8.09 6.44 0.02
CA GLN A 12 -8.53 7.57 -0.80
C GLN A 12 -8.18 8.92 -0.13
N VAL A 13 -7.59 9.85 -0.89
CA VAL A 13 -7.01 11.11 -0.37
C VAL A 13 -8.01 12.28 -0.28
N SER A 14 -9.15 12.26 -1.01
CA SER A 14 -10.23 13.26 -0.85
C SER A 14 -11.57 12.89 -1.53
N ASP A 15 -12.66 13.37 -0.90
CA ASP A 15 -14.11 13.41 -1.22
C ASP A 15 -14.74 12.27 -2.03
N SER A 16 -15.17 11.22 -1.33
CA SER A 16 -16.39 10.54 -1.73
C SER A 16 -17.58 11.45 -1.40
N ALA A 17 -18.35 11.89 -2.41
CA ALA A 17 -19.63 12.59 -2.20
C ALA A 17 -20.63 11.80 -1.31
N ASN A 18 -20.36 10.50 -1.08
CA ASN A 18 -21.20 9.57 -0.33
C ASN A 18 -20.61 9.17 1.05
N GLY A 19 -19.59 9.86 1.55
CA GLY A 19 -19.00 9.63 2.88
C GLY A 19 -18.28 8.28 3.11
N THR A 20 -18.24 7.38 2.11
CA THR A 20 -17.51 6.11 2.19
C THR A 20 -16.20 6.20 1.40
N LEU A 21 -15.10 6.33 2.11
CA LEU A 21 -13.76 6.29 1.52
C LEU A 21 -13.46 4.91 0.96
N LYS A 22 -13.09 4.85 -0.32
CA LYS A 22 -12.61 3.61 -0.94
C LYS A 22 -11.26 3.21 -0.34
N LYS A 23 -11.06 1.89 -0.24
CA LYS A 23 -9.88 1.27 0.37
C LYS A 23 -9.03 0.46 -0.62
N GLU A 24 -9.37 0.58 -1.91
CA GLU A 24 -8.74 -0.15 -2.99
C GLU A 24 -8.94 0.56 -4.33
N PHE A 25 -8.08 0.21 -5.28
CA PHE A 25 -8.14 0.66 -6.67
C PHE A 25 -7.47 -0.38 -7.57
N ARG A 26 -7.81 -0.39 -8.87
CA ARG A 26 -7.19 -1.32 -9.82
C ARG A 26 -5.97 -0.71 -10.47
N GLU A 27 -4.93 -1.51 -10.68
CA GLU A 27 -3.68 -1.08 -11.32
C GLU A 27 -3.90 -0.45 -12.70
N ASN A 28 -4.74 -1.08 -13.52
CA ASN A 28 -5.08 -0.57 -14.85
C ASN A 28 -5.90 0.73 -14.84
N GLU A 29 -6.40 1.19 -13.69
CA GLU A 29 -7.04 2.50 -13.56
C GLU A 29 -6.04 3.62 -13.25
N ILE A 30 -4.79 3.30 -12.90
CA ILE A 30 -3.78 4.30 -12.57
C ILE A 30 -3.36 5.02 -13.84
N MET A 31 -3.53 6.33 -13.85
CA MET A 31 -3.06 7.23 -14.90
C MET A 31 -1.63 7.69 -14.62
N SER A 32 -1.36 8.08 -13.37
CA SER A 32 -0.01 8.46 -12.93
C SER A 32 0.20 8.22 -11.44
N ILE A 33 1.46 8.10 -11.04
CA ILE A 33 1.90 8.03 -9.66
C ILE A 33 2.87 9.18 -9.44
N GLU A 34 2.62 10.00 -8.43
CA GLU A 34 3.48 11.12 -8.08
C GLU A 34 3.90 11.05 -6.62
N MET A 35 5.00 11.72 -6.26
CA MET A 35 5.39 11.87 -4.87
C MET A 35 4.68 13.07 -4.24
N TRP A 36 3.79 12.79 -3.30
CA TRP A 36 3.07 13.79 -2.53
C TRP A 36 3.68 13.95 -1.14
N LYS A 37 3.58 15.16 -0.57
CA LYS A 37 4.12 15.49 0.76
C LYS A 37 3.01 16.00 1.68
N PRO A 38 2.16 15.12 2.23
CA PRO A 38 1.03 15.51 3.09
C PRO A 38 1.46 16.22 4.38
N LYS A 39 2.67 15.91 4.89
CA LYS A 39 3.22 16.48 6.12
C LYS A 39 4.71 16.76 5.93
N LYS A 40 5.28 17.67 6.73
CA LYS A 40 6.69 18.14 6.62
C LYS A 40 7.74 17.02 6.48
N ASN A 41 7.49 15.85 7.09
CA ASN A 41 8.43 14.72 7.10
C ASN A 41 7.93 13.47 6.36
N TYR A 42 6.73 13.51 5.77
CA TYR A 42 6.11 12.39 5.09
C TYR A 42 6.00 12.70 3.60
N SER A 43 6.80 11.98 2.81
CA SER A 43 6.59 11.88 1.37
C SER A 43 6.06 10.48 1.10
N VAL A 44 4.96 10.40 0.36
CA VAL A 44 4.23 9.17 0.06
C VAL A 44 3.79 9.21 -1.40
N PRO A 45 3.65 8.06 -2.07
CA PRO A 45 3.10 8.04 -3.42
C PRO A 45 1.60 8.38 -3.39
N ILE A 46 1.18 9.27 -4.28
CA ILE A 46 -0.22 9.47 -4.65
C ILE A 46 -0.47 8.81 -6.00
N PHE A 47 -1.49 7.97 -6.06
CA PHE A 47 -1.96 7.27 -7.24
C PHE A 47 -3.17 8.04 -7.79
N TYR A 48 -2.99 8.69 -8.93
CA TYR A 48 -4.08 9.31 -9.67
C TYR A 48 -4.73 8.25 -10.54
N THR A 49 -5.95 7.86 -10.20
CA THR A 49 -6.69 6.81 -10.91
C THR A 49 -7.95 7.36 -11.54
N ARG A 50 -8.54 6.60 -12.46
CA ARG A 50 -9.86 6.89 -13.06
C ARG A 50 -10.99 6.96 -12.02
N SER A 51 -10.82 6.33 -10.86
CA SER A 51 -11.87 6.12 -9.87
C SER A 51 -11.65 6.89 -8.55
N GLY A 52 -10.61 7.72 -8.50
CA GLY A 52 -10.23 8.55 -7.36
C GLY A 52 -8.71 8.67 -7.19
N ASN A 53 -8.29 9.44 -6.19
CA ASN A 53 -6.89 9.59 -5.82
C ASN A 53 -6.61 8.78 -4.56
N PHE A 54 -5.57 7.96 -4.58
CA PHE A 54 -5.24 7.04 -3.49
C PHE A 54 -3.81 7.24 -3.02
N THR A 55 -3.51 6.84 -1.80
CA THR A 55 -2.14 6.69 -1.25
C THR A 55 -2.00 5.31 -0.63
N VAL A 56 -0.77 4.88 -0.35
CA VAL A 56 -0.52 3.67 0.46
C VAL A 56 -1.00 3.85 1.91
N LEU A 57 -1.17 2.74 2.64
CA LEU A 57 -1.41 2.74 4.08
C LEU A 57 -0.19 3.30 4.83
N THR A 58 -0.39 4.32 5.65
CA THR A 58 0.65 5.03 6.40
C THR A 58 0.49 4.93 7.91
N THR A 59 -0.63 4.40 8.40
CA THR A 59 -0.90 4.22 9.83
C THR A 59 -1.48 2.86 10.14
N LEU A 60 -1.35 2.43 11.41
CA LEU A 60 -1.97 1.20 11.90
C LEU A 60 -3.51 1.31 11.83
N GLU A 61 -4.07 2.49 12.12
CA GLU A 61 -5.51 2.75 12.02
C GLU A 61 -6.05 2.54 10.60
N GLU A 62 -5.34 3.07 9.60
CA GLU A 62 -5.68 2.84 8.19
C GLU A 62 -5.63 1.35 7.84
N CYS A 63 -4.65 0.60 8.37
CA CYS A 63 -4.60 -0.85 8.20
C CYS A 63 -5.81 -1.55 8.83
N GLY A 64 -6.24 -1.13 10.02
CA GLY A 64 -7.41 -1.70 10.70
C GLY A 64 -8.71 -1.39 9.96
N CYS A 65 -8.79 -0.24 9.31
CA CYS A 65 -9.87 0.08 8.40
C CYS A 65 -9.80 -0.73 7.10
N ALA A 66 -8.61 -0.93 6.53
CA ALA A 66 -8.43 -1.66 5.29
C ALA A 66 -8.74 -3.15 5.43
N PHE A 67 -8.26 -3.79 6.49
CA PHE A 67 -8.29 -5.24 6.66
C PHE A 67 -9.33 -5.67 7.69
N SER A 68 -10.53 -6.00 7.23
CA SER A 68 -11.65 -6.38 8.11
C SER A 68 -11.40 -7.65 8.93
N ALA A 69 -10.56 -8.56 8.44
CA ALA A 69 -10.20 -9.79 9.15
C ALA A 69 -9.18 -9.58 10.27
N PHE A 70 -8.60 -8.39 10.39
CA PHE A 70 -7.54 -8.10 11.35
C PHE A 70 -8.15 -7.52 12.61
N VAL A 71 -7.71 -8.04 13.76
CA VAL A 71 -8.20 -7.62 15.07
C VAL A 71 -7.06 -7.07 15.92
N SER A 72 -7.33 -6.03 16.69
CA SER A 72 -6.37 -5.54 17.67
C SER A 72 -6.35 -6.49 18.87
N LEU A 73 -5.21 -7.13 19.10
CA LEU A 73 -4.99 -7.97 20.29
C LEU A 73 -4.31 -7.20 21.43
N ASP A 74 -3.65 -6.11 21.08
CA ASP A 74 -3.12 -5.09 21.98
C ASP A 74 -3.10 -3.70 21.31
N THR A 75 -2.80 -2.64 22.06
CA THR A 75 -2.73 -1.25 21.56
C THR A 75 -1.79 -1.07 20.36
N TRP A 76 -0.81 -1.96 20.19
CA TRP A 76 0.28 -1.79 19.24
C TRP A 76 0.25 -2.75 18.06
N ASN A 77 -0.74 -3.65 17.96
CA ASN A 77 -0.81 -4.64 16.89
C ASN A 77 -2.22 -4.79 16.29
N LEU A 78 -2.24 -5.20 15.02
CA LEU A 78 -3.41 -5.69 14.29
C LEU A 78 -3.09 -7.06 13.74
N VAL A 79 -3.90 -8.07 14.07
CA VAL A 79 -3.52 -9.47 13.93
C VAL A 79 -4.52 -10.20 13.04
N ASN A 80 -4.00 -10.95 12.08
CA ASN A 80 -4.77 -11.89 11.29
C ASN A 80 -4.90 -13.21 12.07
N LEU A 81 -5.95 -13.35 12.86
CA LEU A 81 -6.15 -14.55 13.69
C LEU A 81 -6.30 -15.84 12.88
N LYS A 82 -6.65 -15.77 11.59
CA LYS A 82 -6.68 -16.96 10.71
C LYS A 82 -5.31 -17.60 10.53
N LYS A 83 -4.23 -16.84 10.77
CA LYS A 83 -2.83 -17.29 10.69
C LYS A 83 -2.28 -17.72 12.06
N GLY A 84 -3.06 -17.56 13.13
CA GLY A 84 -2.68 -18.04 14.45
C GLY A 84 -2.60 -19.57 14.46
N GLU A 85 -1.60 -20.09 15.17
CA GLU A 85 -1.40 -21.53 15.39
C GLU A 85 -1.66 -21.88 16.85
N ARG A 86 -1.00 -21.17 17.76
CA ARG A 86 -0.96 -21.52 19.18
C ARG A 86 -0.97 -20.27 20.05
N LEU A 87 -1.81 -20.28 21.07
CA LEU A 87 -1.86 -19.24 22.09
C LEU A 87 -1.27 -19.77 23.39
N GLU A 88 -0.22 -19.13 23.89
CA GLU A 88 0.29 -19.34 25.24
C GLU A 88 -0.27 -18.27 26.17
N THR A 89 -0.83 -18.68 27.30
CA THR A 89 -1.46 -17.77 28.26
C THR A 89 -0.61 -17.64 29.53
N GLY A 90 -0.72 -16.50 30.20
CA GLY A 90 -0.05 -16.22 31.47
C GLY A 90 -0.80 -15.15 32.27
N SER A 91 -0.28 -14.82 33.45
CA SER A 91 -0.95 -13.92 34.41
C SER A 91 -1.12 -12.48 33.93
N TYR A 92 -0.40 -12.06 32.89
CA TYR A 92 -0.40 -10.68 32.37
C TYR A 92 -0.84 -10.58 30.89
N GLY A 93 -1.43 -11.65 30.35
CA GLY A 93 -1.83 -11.73 28.94
C GLY A 93 -1.36 -13.03 28.30
N GLY A 94 -1.08 -12.99 27.00
CA GLY A 94 -0.62 -14.15 26.25
C GLY A 94 0.29 -13.81 25.09
N ARG A 95 0.77 -14.86 24.43
CA ARG A 95 1.54 -14.79 23.18
C ARG A 95 0.85 -15.65 22.13
N LEU A 96 0.53 -15.04 21.01
CA LEU A 96 0.03 -15.76 19.84
C LEU A 96 1.19 -16.07 18.90
N TYR A 97 1.39 -17.35 18.61
CA TYR A 97 2.34 -17.87 17.63
C TYR A 97 1.63 -18.10 16.29
N PHE A 98 2.33 -17.81 15.20
CA PHE A 98 1.79 -17.94 13.84
C PHE A 98 2.27 -19.20 13.13
N GLN A 99 1.43 -19.73 12.26
CA GLN A 99 1.67 -20.94 11.49
C GLN A 99 3.00 -20.86 10.71
N ASN A 100 3.75 -21.97 10.70
CA ASN A 100 5.00 -22.14 9.95
C ASN A 100 6.07 -21.07 10.28
N SER A 101 6.04 -20.50 11.49
CA SER A 101 6.95 -19.40 11.83
C SER A 101 7.33 -19.38 13.30
N SER A 102 8.51 -18.81 13.61
CA SER A 102 8.88 -18.44 14.98
C SER A 102 8.31 -17.07 15.40
N ILE A 103 7.65 -16.37 14.47
CA ILE A 103 7.03 -15.07 14.72
C ILE A 103 5.88 -15.25 15.71
N HIS A 104 5.78 -14.31 16.65
CA HIS A 104 4.71 -14.25 17.63
C HIS A 104 4.40 -12.79 17.97
N THR A 105 3.22 -12.54 18.54
CA THR A 105 2.82 -11.22 19.02
C THR A 105 2.10 -11.30 20.36
N GLY A 106 2.08 -10.19 21.08
CA GLY A 106 1.44 -10.09 22.39
C GLY A 106 -0.08 -10.02 22.30
N VAL A 107 -0.74 -10.57 23.31
CA VAL A 107 -2.20 -10.51 23.52
C VAL A 107 -2.44 -9.96 24.92
N ASN A 108 -3.17 -8.85 25.06
CA ASN A 108 -3.45 -8.29 26.38
C ASN A 108 -4.59 -9.04 27.10
N LEU A 109 -4.74 -8.82 28.41
CA LEU A 109 -5.75 -9.50 29.24
C LEU A 109 -7.18 -9.26 28.76
N LYS A 110 -7.48 -8.08 28.19
CA LYS A 110 -8.81 -7.76 27.66
C LYS A 110 -9.13 -8.63 26.46
N SER A 111 -8.22 -8.70 25.50
CA SER A 111 -8.35 -9.54 24.31
C SER A 111 -8.40 -11.03 24.66
N MET A 112 -7.64 -11.46 25.68
CA MET A 112 -7.73 -12.81 26.24
C MET A 112 -9.13 -13.13 26.77
N GLY A 113 -9.76 -12.19 27.49
CA GLY A 113 -11.13 -12.35 27.99
C GLY A 113 -12.21 -12.39 26.90
N MET A 114 -11.86 -12.00 25.66
CA MET A 114 -12.75 -11.99 24.50
C MET A 114 -12.30 -12.97 23.41
N TRP A 115 -11.39 -13.90 23.72
CA TRP A 115 -10.68 -14.69 22.71
C TRP A 115 -11.60 -15.44 21.75
N ASP A 116 -12.60 -16.14 22.27
CA ASP A 116 -13.51 -16.96 21.45
C ASP A 116 -14.36 -16.11 20.49
N ASP A 117 -14.79 -14.91 20.91
CA ASP A 117 -15.51 -13.96 20.06
C ASP A 117 -14.59 -13.43 18.95
N LEU A 118 -13.35 -13.05 19.30
CA LEU A 118 -12.36 -12.57 18.33
C LEU A 118 -12.02 -13.64 17.29
N VAL A 119 -11.81 -14.89 17.71
CA VAL A 119 -11.54 -16.01 16.80
C VAL A 119 -12.75 -16.32 15.91
N SER A 120 -13.97 -16.26 16.46
CA SER A 120 -15.19 -16.51 15.68
C SER A 120 -15.37 -15.44 14.59
N LYS A 121 -15.26 -14.16 14.94
CA LYS A 121 -15.29 -13.04 13.97
C LYS A 121 -14.21 -13.18 12.90
N ALA A 122 -13.00 -13.54 13.30
CA ALA A 122 -11.90 -13.72 12.35
C ALA A 122 -12.15 -14.87 11.39
N LYS A 123 -12.79 -15.97 11.81
CA LYS A 123 -13.14 -17.10 10.92
C LYS A 123 -14.17 -16.69 9.87
N GLU A 124 -15.15 -15.87 10.26
CA GLU A 124 -16.24 -15.39 9.40
C GLU A 124 -15.79 -14.33 8.39
N ALA A 125 -14.77 -13.54 8.70
CA ALA A 125 -14.25 -12.52 7.80
C ALA A 125 -13.83 -13.12 6.45
N GLU A 126 -14.04 -12.41 5.34
CA GLU A 126 -13.59 -12.90 4.03
C GLU A 126 -12.06 -12.94 3.93
N LYS A 127 -11.54 -13.80 3.05
CA LYS A 127 -10.11 -13.80 2.74
C LYS A 127 -9.78 -12.55 1.92
N ASP A 128 -8.80 -11.78 2.37
CA ASP A 128 -8.34 -10.59 1.67
C ASP A 128 -7.10 -10.89 0.80
N ASP A 129 -7.28 -10.97 -0.52
CA ASP A 129 -6.22 -11.28 -1.49
C ASP A 129 -5.77 -10.05 -2.30
N ARG A 130 -6.03 -8.84 -1.76
CA ARG A 130 -5.59 -7.60 -2.39
C ARG A 130 -4.08 -7.42 -2.26
N ASP A 131 -3.50 -6.76 -3.25
CA ASP A 131 -2.07 -6.50 -3.34
C ASP A 131 -1.70 -5.26 -2.54
N ILE A 132 -0.63 -5.33 -1.76
CA ILE A 132 -0.12 -4.22 -0.96
C ILE A 132 1.25 -3.84 -1.50
N LEU A 133 1.44 -2.57 -1.87
CA LEU A 133 2.75 -2.05 -2.25
C LEU A 133 3.64 -1.93 -1.02
N VAL A 134 4.75 -2.67 -0.99
CA VAL A 134 5.66 -2.76 0.14
C VAL A 134 7.13 -2.69 -0.25
N ASN A 135 7.99 -2.39 0.71
CA ASN A 135 9.42 -2.67 0.67
C ASN A 135 9.77 -3.68 1.77
N ARG A 136 10.62 -4.66 1.47
CA ARG A 136 11.15 -5.59 2.47
C ARG A 136 12.12 -4.85 3.40
N ILE A 137 12.03 -5.13 4.69
CA ILE A 137 12.96 -4.63 5.71
C ILE A 137 14.07 -5.68 5.90
N LYS A 138 15.31 -5.33 5.56
CA LYS A 138 16.48 -6.20 5.80
C LYS A 138 16.85 -6.18 7.28
N GLY A 139 17.62 -7.17 7.74
CA GLY A 139 18.09 -7.24 9.14
C GLY A 139 18.86 -6.01 9.63
N SER A 140 19.42 -5.21 8.73
CA SER A 140 20.07 -3.92 9.03
C SER A 140 19.11 -2.73 9.18
N GLY A 141 17.80 -2.93 9.03
CA GLY A 141 16.78 -1.88 8.97
C GLY A 141 16.71 -1.15 7.63
N ARG A 142 17.57 -1.48 6.67
CA ARG A 142 17.52 -0.93 5.30
C ARG A 142 16.37 -1.54 4.51
N LEU A 143 15.81 -0.75 3.61
CA LEU A 143 14.75 -1.18 2.70
C LEU A 143 15.35 -1.84 1.45
N ASP A 144 14.70 -2.90 0.98
CA ASP A 144 14.95 -3.54 -0.31
C ASP A 144 14.03 -2.98 -1.42
N GLN A 145 14.06 -3.62 -2.59
CA GLN A 145 13.20 -3.26 -3.72
C GLN A 145 11.69 -3.25 -3.39
N GLY A 146 10.97 -2.34 -4.04
CA GLY A 146 9.52 -2.24 -4.04
C GLY A 146 8.89 -3.45 -4.72
N GLN A 147 7.88 -4.02 -4.07
CA GLN A 147 7.18 -5.22 -4.54
C GLN A 147 5.74 -5.24 -4.03
N PHE A 148 4.98 -6.24 -4.47
CA PHE A 148 3.65 -6.52 -3.95
C PHE A 148 3.67 -7.80 -3.12
N ILE A 149 2.96 -7.76 -2.00
CA ILE A 149 2.58 -8.95 -1.21
C ILE A 149 1.06 -9.02 -1.11
N LYS A 150 0.51 -10.18 -0.79
CA LYS A 150 -0.93 -10.35 -0.57
C LYS A 150 -1.29 -10.03 0.87
N ALA A 151 -2.43 -9.35 1.08
CA ALA A 151 -2.94 -9.10 2.43
C ALA A 151 -3.13 -10.41 3.24
N SER A 152 -3.51 -11.50 2.56
CA SER A 152 -3.68 -12.84 3.14
C SER A 152 -2.39 -13.52 3.58
N GLU A 153 -1.21 -13.01 3.20
CA GLU A 153 0.10 -13.52 3.64
C GLU A 153 0.53 -12.92 4.99
N ILE A 154 -0.13 -11.85 5.44
CA ILE A 154 0.25 -11.12 6.64
C ILE A 154 -0.27 -11.85 7.90
N PHE A 155 0.64 -12.06 8.84
CA PHE A 155 0.39 -12.56 10.19
C PHE A 155 -0.16 -11.45 11.09
N TYR A 156 0.58 -10.34 11.18
CA TYR A 156 0.14 -9.15 11.90
C TYR A 156 0.84 -7.89 11.38
N VAL A 157 0.32 -6.75 11.79
CA VAL A 157 0.84 -5.41 11.53
C VAL A 157 1.12 -4.73 12.86
N ASP A 158 2.27 -4.08 12.97
CA ASP A 158 2.57 -3.15 14.05
C ASP A 158 3.06 -1.81 13.51
N THR A 159 3.49 -0.93 14.43
CA THR A 159 4.09 0.35 14.05
C THR A 159 5.62 0.25 14.11
N TRP A 160 6.27 0.62 13.02
CA TRP A 160 7.71 0.73 12.92
C TRP A 160 8.17 2.18 12.79
N GLU A 161 9.28 2.52 13.45
CA GLU A 161 9.88 3.84 13.43
C GLU A 161 11.28 3.78 12.79
N PRO A 162 11.42 3.80 11.46
CA PRO A 162 12.72 3.76 10.79
C PRO A 162 13.61 4.98 11.08
N LYS A 163 13.01 6.10 11.47
CA LYS A 163 13.69 7.32 11.91
C LYS A 163 12.80 8.06 12.90
N ARG A 164 13.43 8.88 13.74
CA ARG A 164 12.73 9.63 14.81
C ARG A 164 11.46 10.34 14.31
N ASN A 165 10.35 10.11 15.01
CA ASN A 165 9.02 10.67 14.75
C ASN A 165 8.45 10.32 13.36
N TYR A 166 8.88 9.20 12.77
CA TYR A 166 8.38 8.72 11.49
C TYR A 166 7.83 7.31 11.68
N HIS A 167 6.53 7.21 11.87
CA HIS A 167 5.85 5.95 12.17
C HIS A 167 5.15 5.45 10.92
N VAL A 168 5.36 4.18 10.59
CA VAL A 168 4.77 3.52 9.43
C VAL A 168 4.37 2.10 9.78
N PRO A 169 3.38 1.51 9.08
CA PRO A 169 3.00 0.12 9.31
C PRO A 169 4.13 -0.81 8.92
N ARG A 170 4.40 -1.80 9.77
CA ARG A 170 5.28 -2.93 9.46
C ARG A 170 4.46 -4.20 9.44
N PHE A 171 4.58 -4.93 8.34
CA PHE A 171 3.84 -6.15 8.04
C PHE A 171 4.76 -7.35 8.28
N TYR A 172 4.27 -8.32 9.04
CA TYR A 172 4.95 -9.58 9.30
C TYR A 172 4.32 -10.68 8.48
N THR A 173 5.14 -11.46 7.79
CA THR A 173 4.73 -12.60 6.96
C THR A 173 5.67 -13.77 7.20
N GLU A 174 5.37 -14.94 6.64
CA GLU A 174 6.29 -16.09 6.62
C GLU A 174 7.62 -15.75 5.93
N GLU A 175 7.53 -14.99 4.84
CA GLU A 175 8.67 -14.59 4.02
C GLU A 175 9.55 -13.53 4.67
N GLY A 176 9.07 -12.83 5.70
CA GLY A 176 9.83 -11.81 6.44
C GLY A 176 9.02 -10.56 6.78
N CYS A 177 9.74 -9.48 7.08
CA CYS A 177 9.18 -8.20 7.50
C CYS A 177 9.18 -7.18 6.37
N PHE A 178 8.10 -6.43 6.24
CA PHE A 178 7.89 -5.43 5.19
C PHE A 178 7.35 -4.13 5.79
N THR A 179 7.50 -3.02 5.08
CA THR A 179 6.85 -1.73 5.37
C THR A 179 6.12 -1.24 4.13
N ALA A 180 5.22 -0.26 4.27
CA ALA A 180 4.60 0.40 3.13
C ALA A 180 5.63 0.93 2.12
N GLY A 181 5.34 0.79 0.82
CA GLY A 181 6.22 1.23 -0.26
C GLY A 181 6.13 2.73 -0.51
N LEU A 182 6.92 3.51 0.23
CA LEU A 182 6.74 4.96 0.34
C LEU A 182 7.60 5.79 -0.63
N THR A 183 8.48 5.16 -1.41
CA THR A 183 9.45 5.90 -2.23
C THR A 183 9.11 5.81 -3.72
N PHE A 184 9.57 6.82 -4.48
CA PHE A 184 9.49 6.81 -5.94
C PHE A 184 10.18 5.59 -6.55
N GLN A 185 11.34 5.20 -5.99
CA GLN A 185 12.08 4.04 -6.45
C GLN A 185 11.27 2.75 -6.22
N SER A 186 10.62 2.62 -5.07
CA SER A 186 9.72 1.50 -4.78
C SER A 186 8.58 1.42 -5.82
N CYS A 187 7.99 2.56 -6.18
CA CYS A 187 6.96 2.61 -7.21
C CYS A 187 7.52 2.19 -8.58
N LYS A 188 8.72 2.65 -8.94
CA LYS A 188 9.35 2.31 -10.23
C LYS A 188 9.65 0.81 -10.35
N GLU A 189 10.09 0.20 -9.26
CA GLU A 189 10.37 -1.24 -9.18
C GLU A 189 9.08 -2.08 -9.24
N ALA A 190 8.04 -1.64 -8.54
CA ALA A 190 6.76 -2.34 -8.47
C ALA A 190 5.88 -2.15 -9.73
N PHE A 191 6.07 -1.04 -10.46
CA PHE A 191 5.36 -0.71 -11.70
C PHE A 191 6.34 -0.51 -12.88
N PRO A 192 7.08 -1.55 -13.30
CA PRO A 192 8.15 -1.39 -14.29
C PRO A 192 7.66 -1.05 -15.71
N HIS A 193 6.36 -1.21 -15.96
CA HIS A 193 5.71 -0.89 -17.23
C HIS A 193 5.23 0.57 -17.29
N PHE A 194 5.30 1.32 -16.19
CA PHE A 194 4.98 2.74 -16.20
C PHE A 194 6.19 3.55 -16.65
N PHE A 195 5.92 4.57 -17.46
CA PHE A 195 6.93 5.45 -18.00
C PHE A 195 7.34 6.52 -16.98
N PRO A 196 8.63 6.68 -16.64
CA PRO A 196 9.06 7.75 -15.75
C PRO A 196 9.01 9.09 -16.49
N ALA A 197 7.94 9.87 -16.36
CA ALA A 197 7.72 11.09 -17.15
C ALA A 197 8.56 12.28 -16.65
N TYR A 198 8.68 12.46 -15.33
CA TYR A 198 9.41 13.56 -14.70
C TYR A 198 10.05 13.11 -13.38
N ASN A 199 10.85 13.97 -12.74
CA ASN A 199 11.41 13.67 -11.42
C ASN A 199 10.29 13.46 -10.41
N GLY A 200 10.10 12.22 -9.95
CA GLY A 200 9.05 11.87 -9.00
C GLY A 200 7.68 11.56 -9.61
N SER A 201 7.56 11.38 -10.93
CA SER A 201 6.32 10.98 -11.61
C SER A 201 6.51 9.73 -12.50
N LEU A 202 5.62 8.74 -12.34
CA LEU A 202 5.43 7.60 -13.22
C LEU A 202 4.08 7.71 -13.92
N VAL A 203 4.03 7.34 -15.19
CA VAL A 203 2.85 7.52 -16.03
C VAL A 203 2.49 6.23 -16.74
N ASN A 204 1.21 5.88 -16.71
CA ASN A 204 0.68 4.85 -17.56
C ASN A 204 0.39 5.45 -18.95
N ILE A 205 1.22 5.08 -19.93
CA ILE A 205 1.13 5.62 -21.29
C ILE A 205 -0.17 5.24 -22.00
N ASP A 206 -0.81 4.13 -21.61
CA ASP A 206 -2.06 3.67 -22.21
C ASP A 206 -3.21 4.67 -21.98
N TRP A 207 -3.11 5.47 -20.92
CA TRP A 207 -4.08 6.51 -20.58
C TRP A 207 -3.75 7.88 -21.15
N VAL A 208 -2.57 8.08 -21.73
CA VAL A 208 -2.21 9.37 -22.30
C VAL A 208 -2.98 9.57 -23.61
N GLU A 209 -3.66 10.70 -23.73
CA GLU A 209 -4.38 11.11 -24.94
C GLU A 209 -3.49 11.93 -25.86
N ARG A 210 -2.80 12.94 -25.31
CA ARG A 210 -1.92 13.84 -26.04
C ARG A 210 -0.92 14.54 -25.13
N ILE A 211 0.06 15.19 -25.75
CA ILE A 211 1.04 16.06 -25.09
C ILE A 211 0.74 17.51 -25.48
N GLU A 212 0.58 18.41 -24.51
CA GLU A 212 0.49 19.84 -24.72
C GLU A 212 1.86 20.48 -24.45
N GLU A 213 2.51 20.96 -25.51
CA GLU A 213 3.79 21.67 -25.41
C GLU A 213 3.58 23.10 -24.90
N LYS A 214 4.36 23.51 -23.89
CA LYS A 214 4.26 24.87 -23.32
C LYS A 214 5.63 25.47 -23.05
N ILE A 215 5.67 26.81 -23.04
CA ILE A 215 6.88 27.61 -22.79
C ILE A 215 7.55 27.22 -21.46
N TYR A 216 6.76 26.86 -20.44
CA TYR A 216 7.23 26.53 -19.09
C TYR A 216 7.29 25.03 -18.77
N GLY A 217 7.03 24.16 -19.74
CA GLY A 217 7.09 22.72 -19.55
C GLY A 217 5.90 21.98 -20.17
N ASP A 218 6.18 20.83 -20.75
CA ASP A 218 5.19 20.06 -21.50
C ASP A 218 4.31 19.26 -20.54
N THR A 219 3.04 19.12 -20.89
CA THR A 219 2.02 18.51 -20.03
C THR A 219 1.40 17.30 -20.73
N LEU A 220 1.26 16.18 -20.04
CA LEU A 220 0.51 15.02 -20.48
C LEU A 220 -0.96 15.20 -20.11
N ILE A 221 -1.83 15.00 -21.10
CA ILE A 221 -3.29 15.01 -20.94
C ILE A 221 -3.77 13.55 -20.98
N PHE A 222 -4.56 13.16 -19.99
CA PHE A 222 -5.10 11.80 -19.89
C PHE A 222 -6.50 11.70 -20.49
N LYS A 223 -6.80 10.55 -21.11
CA LYS A 223 -8.11 10.25 -21.71
C LYS A 223 -9.21 10.38 -20.67
N ASP A 224 -10.27 11.09 -21.03
CA ASP A 224 -11.51 11.26 -20.25
C ASP A 224 -11.29 11.77 -18.82
N SER A 225 -10.19 12.48 -18.52
CA SER A 225 -9.84 12.94 -17.17
C SER A 225 -9.41 14.40 -17.15
N GLU A 226 -9.73 15.09 -16.07
CA GLU A 226 -9.20 16.43 -15.80
C GLU A 226 -7.78 16.39 -15.22
N HIS A 227 -7.31 15.24 -14.75
CA HIS A 227 -5.95 15.08 -14.24
C HIS A 227 -4.93 15.29 -15.36
N LYS A 228 -3.82 15.93 -15.01
CA LYS A 228 -2.71 16.26 -15.92
C LYS A 228 -1.41 16.14 -15.15
N THR A 229 -0.35 15.69 -15.80
CA THR A 229 0.99 15.61 -15.18
C THR A 229 2.07 16.16 -16.10
N GLY A 230 3.17 16.64 -15.53
CA GLY A 230 4.29 17.18 -16.29
C GLY A 230 5.16 16.08 -16.90
N ILE A 231 5.84 16.39 -18.01
CA ILE A 231 6.86 15.54 -18.62
C ILE A 231 8.14 16.32 -18.90
N ALA A 232 9.29 15.66 -18.74
CA ALA A 232 10.57 16.26 -19.10
C ALA A 232 10.69 16.41 -20.63
N ARG A 233 11.15 17.58 -21.11
CA ARG A 233 11.30 17.88 -22.55
C ARG A 233 12.07 16.84 -23.34
N ASN A 234 13.14 16.28 -22.76
CA ASN A 234 13.95 15.24 -23.40
C ASN A 234 13.22 13.90 -23.59
N LYS A 235 12.09 13.69 -22.90
CA LYS A 235 11.26 12.48 -22.97
C LYS A 235 10.06 12.60 -23.92
N VAL A 236 9.69 13.83 -24.31
CA VAL A 236 8.57 14.09 -25.24
C VAL A 236 8.81 13.43 -26.59
N LYS A 237 10.03 13.55 -27.14
CA LYS A 237 10.38 12.90 -28.42
C LYS A 237 10.17 11.38 -28.40
N TYR A 238 10.50 10.75 -27.28
CA TYR A 238 10.30 9.31 -27.10
C TYR A 238 8.82 8.93 -27.09
N LEU A 239 7.98 9.60 -26.29
CA LEU A 239 6.54 9.29 -26.25
C LEU A 239 5.83 9.60 -27.58
N ASN A 240 6.18 10.69 -28.25
CA ASN A 240 5.63 11.01 -29.57
C ASN A 240 5.96 9.93 -30.62
N SER A 241 7.07 9.19 -30.46
CA SER A 241 7.39 8.06 -31.35
C SER A 241 6.50 6.84 -31.11
N ILE A 242 5.98 6.67 -29.89
CA ILE A 242 5.06 5.58 -29.52
C ILE A 242 3.65 5.90 -30.02
N PHE A 243 3.19 7.15 -29.89
CA PHE A 243 1.83 7.54 -30.30
C PHE A 243 1.61 7.62 -31.81
N LYS A 244 2.70 7.67 -32.61
CA LYS A 244 2.63 7.73 -34.07
C LYS A 244 2.68 6.35 -34.75
N GLN A 245 2.72 5.27 -33.96
CA GLN A 245 2.59 3.88 -34.43
C GLN A 245 1.13 3.44 -34.34
#